data_AF-A0A223RZV2-F1
#
_entry.id   AF-A0A223RZV2-F1
#
_cell.length_a   1.000
_cell.length_b   1.000
_cell.length_c   1.000
_cell.angle_alpha   90.00
_cell.angle_beta   90.00
_cell.angle_gamma   90.00
#
_symmetry.space_group_name_H-M   'P 1'
#
loop_
_entity.id
_entity.type
_entity.pdbx_description
1 polymer ?
#
loop_
_entity_poly.entity_id
_entity_poly.type
_entity_poly.pdbx_seq_one_letter_code
_entity_poly.pdbx_strand_id
1 'polypeptide(L)' 'MRYRNTRTGTVIHVSHTQARTLGSDWATTLVSNPPEPAEPQRPANADAKAAWVAYIAATTDLTETEAAELTKAGLIDLAQ' A
#
# COMPACT_ATOMS: atom_id res chain seq x y z
N MET A 1 -5.83 -2.52 -19.66
CA MET A 1 -6.92 -1.55 -19.36
C MET A 1 -7.79 -2.13 -18.26
N ARG A 2 -8.18 -1.32 -17.26
CA ARG A 2 -9.04 -1.78 -16.16
C ARG A 2 -10.52 -1.54 -16.48
N TYR A 3 -11.35 -2.52 -16.17
CA TYR A 3 -12.80 -2.45 -16.35
C TYR A 3 -13.48 -2.82 -15.04
N ARG A 4 -14.56 -2.12 -14.70
CA ARG A 4 -15.39 -2.40 -13.53
C ARG A 4 -16.76 -2.86 -13.99
N ASN A 5 -17.22 -3.98 -13.45
CA ASN A 5 -18.57 -4.44 -13.63
C ASN A 5 -19.53 -3.54 -12.82
N THR A 6 -20.50 -2.94 -13.48
CA THR A 6 -21.45 -2.01 -12.86
C THR A 6 -22.49 -2.71 -11.99
N ARG A 7 -22.71 -4.02 -12.19
CA ARG A 7 -23.67 -4.83 -11.42
C ARG A 7 -23.07 -5.40 -10.14
N THR A 8 -21.83 -5.87 -10.19
CA THR A 8 -21.19 -6.55 -9.05
C THR A 8 -20.10 -5.71 -8.37
N GLY A 9 -19.63 -4.65 -9.03
CA GLY A 9 -18.51 -3.85 -8.56
C GLY A 9 -17.12 -4.49 -8.79
N THR A 10 -17.06 -5.69 -9.37
CA THR A 10 -15.81 -6.42 -9.64
C THR A 10 -14.91 -5.66 -10.62
N VAL A 11 -13.61 -5.59 -10.33
CA VAL A 11 -12.61 -4.95 -11.20
C VAL A 11 -11.70 -6.00 -11.82
N ILE A 12 -11.53 -5.97 -13.13
CA ILE A 12 -10.63 -6.86 -13.87
C ILE A 12 -9.63 -6.06 -14.70
N HIS A 13 -8.47 -6.68 -14.95
CA HIS A 13 -7.48 -6.14 -15.88
C HIS A 13 -7.51 -6.97 -17.17
N VAL A 14 -7.88 -6.35 -18.29
CA VAL A 14 -7.88 -6.99 -19.61
C VAL A 14 -7.20 -6.13 -20.66
N SER A 15 -6.68 -6.78 -21.71
CA SER A 15 -6.16 -6.10 -22.91
C SER A 15 -7.31 -5.51 -23.73
N HIS A 16 -7.02 -4.51 -24.57
CA HIS A 16 -8.03 -3.84 -25.41
C HIS A 16 -8.85 -4.82 -26.26
N THR A 17 -8.22 -5.87 -26.79
CA THR A 17 -8.89 -6.92 -27.59
C THR A 17 -9.87 -7.75 -26.75
N GLN A 18 -9.50 -8.08 -25.50
CA GLN A 18 -10.36 -8.80 -24.57
C GLN A 18 -11.49 -7.92 -24.00
N ALA A 19 -11.29 -6.60 -23.95
CA ALA A 19 -12.35 -5.68 -23.53
C ALA A 19 -13.56 -5.68 -24.48
N ARG A 20 -13.35 -5.95 -25.79
CA ARG A 20 -14.46 -6.04 -26.77
C ARG A 20 -15.39 -7.21 -26.52
N THR A 21 -14.93 -8.24 -25.81
CA THR A 21 -15.75 -9.39 -25.43
C THR A 21 -16.45 -9.20 -24.10
N LEU A 22 -16.16 -8.12 -23.37
CA LEU A 22 -16.88 -7.76 -22.16
C LEU A 22 -18.25 -7.19 -22.56
N GLY A 23 -19.32 -7.73 -21.99
CA GLY A 23 -20.68 -7.24 -22.20
C GLY A 23 -20.87 -5.79 -21.73
N SER A 24 -22.02 -5.20 -22.04
CA SER A 24 -22.34 -3.79 -21.72
C SER A 24 -22.34 -3.46 -20.22
N ASP A 25 -22.33 -4.47 -19.35
CA ASP A 25 -22.21 -4.32 -17.89
C ASP A 25 -20.80 -3.90 -17.42
N TRP A 26 -19.82 -3.81 -18.33
CA TRP A 26 -18.44 -3.43 -18.00
C TRP A 26 -18.14 -2.01 -18.44
N ALA A 27 -17.99 -1.11 -17.46
CA ALA A 27 -17.54 0.25 -17.71
C ALA A 27 -16.00 0.32 -17.66
N THR A 28 -15.40 1.06 -18.59
CA THR A 28 -13.98 1.40 -18.51
C THR A 28 -13.77 2.26 -17.27
N THR A 29 -13.29 1.65 -16.21
CA THR A 29 -12.73 2.43 -15.11
C THR A 29 -11.33 2.84 -15.55
N LEU A 30 -11.19 4.10 -15.95
CA LEU A 30 -9.95 4.83 -15.75
C LEU A 30 -9.72 4.84 -14.22
N VAL A 31 -9.26 3.71 -13.68
CA VAL A 31 -8.77 3.63 -12.32
C VAL A 31 -7.49 4.43 -12.37
N SER A 32 -7.58 5.71 -12.02
CA SER A 32 -6.44 6.58 -11.72
C SER A 32 -5.63 5.89 -10.62
N ASN A 33 -4.65 5.09 -11.04
CA ASN A 33 -3.78 4.27 -10.21
C ASN A 33 -4.49 3.27 -9.26
N PRO A 34 -4.01 2.03 -9.09
CA PRO A 34 -4.28 1.37 -7.80
C PRO A 34 -3.80 2.32 -6.70
N PRO A 35 -4.41 2.36 -5.50
CA PRO A 35 -3.73 3.03 -4.39
C PRO A 35 -2.33 2.42 -4.35
N GLU A 36 -1.30 3.25 -4.54
CA GLU A 36 0.06 2.84 -4.20
C GLU A 36 -0.04 2.22 -2.80
N PRO A 37 0.59 1.05 -2.56
CA PRO A 37 0.60 0.48 -1.23
C PRO A 37 1.05 1.62 -0.32
N ALA A 38 0.14 2.07 0.56
CA ALA A 38 0.36 3.28 1.33
C ALA A 38 1.72 3.10 1.98
N GLU A 39 2.70 3.90 1.54
CA GLU A 39 4.04 3.78 2.06
C GLU A 39 3.93 3.85 3.58
N PRO A 40 4.65 2.97 4.31
CA PRO A 40 4.61 2.99 5.77
C PRO A 40 4.79 4.45 6.22
N GLN A 41 3.80 4.95 6.97
CA GLN A 41 3.73 6.37 7.26
C GLN A 41 4.57 6.65 8.51
N ARG A 42 5.47 7.64 8.42
CA ARG A 42 6.37 7.97 9.53
C ARG A 42 5.57 8.31 10.80
N PRO A 43 5.81 7.61 11.92
CA PRO A 43 5.15 7.92 13.18
C PRO A 43 5.53 9.31 13.69
N ALA A 44 4.71 9.92 14.55
CA ALA A 44 5.09 11.16 15.21
C ALA A 44 6.12 10.89 16.32
N ASN A 45 6.94 11.88 16.65
CA ASN A 45 7.89 11.75 17.77
C ASN A 45 7.19 11.51 19.12
N ALA A 46 5.91 11.87 19.24
CA ALA A 46 5.10 11.60 20.43
C ALA A 46 4.58 10.14 20.48
N ASP A 47 4.54 9.43 19.35
CA ASP A 47 4.02 8.07 19.29
C ASP A 47 4.82 7.08 20.14
N ALA A 48 4.17 5.97 20.49
CA ALA A 48 4.79 4.89 21.22
C ALA A 48 5.96 4.29 20.44
N LYS A 49 6.97 3.76 21.15
CA LYS A 49 8.10 3.06 20.55
C LYS A 49 7.65 1.96 19.57
N ALA A 50 6.56 1.25 19.87
CA ALA A 50 6.02 0.20 19.01
C ALA A 50 5.67 0.68 17.59
N ALA A 51 5.14 1.90 17.43
CA ALA A 51 4.86 2.46 16.11
C ALA A 51 6.14 2.70 15.30
N TRP A 52 7.21 3.14 15.98
CA TRP A 52 8.54 3.30 15.38
C TRP A 52 9.19 1.97 15.01
N VAL A 53 9.01 0.92 15.82
CA VAL A 53 9.49 -0.43 15.52
C VAL A 53 8.84 -0.97 14.25
N ALA A 54 7.52 -0.89 14.15
CA ALA A 54 6.78 -1.35 12.98
C ALA A 54 7.13 -0.55 11.72
N TYR A 55 7.30 0.77 11.84
CA TYR A 55 7.74 1.63 10.73
C TYR A 55 9.13 1.24 10.24
N ILE A 56 10.12 1.16 11.14
CA ILE A 56 11.51 0.81 10.79
C ILE A 56 11.57 -0.60 10.19
N ALA A 57 10.82 -1.56 10.72
CA ALA A 57 10.77 -2.91 10.15
C ALA A 57 10.11 -2.93 8.75
N ALA A 58 9.24 -1.97 8.44
CA ALA A 58 8.59 -1.86 7.13
C ALA A 58 9.40 -1.03 6.11
N THR A 59 10.26 -0.12 6.57
CA THR A 59 11.04 0.81 5.71
C THR A 59 12.49 0.39 5.52
N THR A 60 12.98 -0.51 6.36
CA THR A 60 14.38 -0.93 6.45
C THR A 60 14.45 -2.45 6.43
N ASP A 61 15.63 -3.02 6.24
CA ASP A 61 15.82 -4.49 6.23
C ASP A 61 15.87 -5.11 7.65
N LEU A 62 15.58 -4.30 8.67
CA LEU A 62 15.57 -4.74 10.07
C LEU A 62 14.29 -5.53 10.36
N THR A 63 14.41 -6.59 11.15
CA THR A 63 13.24 -7.29 11.67
C THR A 63 12.59 -6.50 12.82
N GLU A 64 11.31 -6.76 13.10
CA GLU A 64 10.63 -6.15 14.25
C GLU A 64 11.38 -6.41 15.57
N THR A 65 12.02 -7.57 15.71
CA THR A 65 12.82 -7.90 16.90
C THR A 65 14.04 -7.01 17.02
N GLU A 66 14.84 -6.86 15.95
CA GLU A 66 16.05 -6.02 15.98
C GLU A 66 15.69 -4.54 16.15
N ALA A 67 14.63 -4.07 15.48
CA ALA A 67 14.11 -2.73 15.71
C ALA A 67 13.57 -2.55 17.15
N ALA A 68 12.99 -3.59 17.76
CA ALA A 68 12.55 -3.54 19.15
C ALA A 68 13.70 -3.49 20.15
N GLU A 69 14.90 -3.97 19.81
CA GLU A 69 16.09 -3.84 20.66
C GLU A 69 16.65 -2.41 20.68
N LEU A 70 16.41 -1.62 19.63
CA LEU A 70 16.84 -0.23 19.55
C LEU A 70 16.06 0.69 20.49
N THR A 71 16.67 1.82 20.87
CA THR A 71 15.97 2.86 21.62
C THR A 71 15.06 3.68 20.69
N LYS A 72 14.03 4.33 21.25
CA LYS A 72 13.17 5.22 20.46
C LYS A 72 13.97 6.31 19.73
N ALA A 73 15.01 6.85 20.38
CA ALA A 73 15.90 7.82 19.75
C ALA A 73 16.66 7.22 18.55
N GLY A 74 17.19 6.00 18.68
CA GLY A 74 17.85 5.30 17.57
C GLY A 74 16.90 4.96 16.41
N LEU A 75 15.65 4.62 16.71
CA LEU A 75 14.63 4.40 15.67
C LEU A 75 14.26 5.69 14.92
N ILE A 76 14.22 6.82 15.63
CA ILE A 76 13.96 8.14 15.00
C ILE A 76 15.15 8.57 14.13
N ASP A 77 16.37 8.28 14.56
CA ASP A 77 17.61 8.55 13.83
C ASP A 77 17.70 7.73 12.53
N LEU A 78 17.37 6.44 12.58
CA LEU A 78 17.28 5.58 11.39
C LEU A 78 16.20 6.03 10.38
N ALA A 79 15.20 6.78 10.83
CA ALA A 79 14.11 7.29 10.02
C ALA A 79 14.33 8.74 9.52
N GLN A 80 15.50 9.35 9.78
CA GLN A 80 15.90 10.65 9.23
C GLN A 80 16.39 10.51 7.79
#